data_AF-A0A8S4S090-F1
#
_entry.id   AF-A0A8S4S090-F1
#
_cell.length_a   1.000
_cell.length_b   1.000
_cell.length_c   1.000
_cell.angle_alpha   90.00
_cell.angle_beta   90.00
_cell.angle_gamma   90.00
#
_symmetry.space_group_name_H-M   'P 1'
#
loop_
_entity.id
_entity.type
_entity.pdbx_description
1 polymer ?
#
loop_
_entity_poly.entity_id
_entity_poly.type
_entity_poly.pdbx_seq_one_letter_code
_entity_poly.pdbx_strand_id
1 'polypeptide(L)'
;MPENRALSGLCSGIIEAYDLFGVPSAIILFVVEEISYNICDQRFHEFEISEKRPEIMIYRRTLTEIYEETTLNDKKQLILDGHTVAVVYYRSGYEPAQYPSTREWDARLRVERSTAIKCPSIHYQLAGTKKVQQALAAPGVLEKFMGAGAATGRVRDIFTGLYSLDFDENGERAVDMALADTER
;
A
#
# COMPACT_ATOMS: atom_id res chain seq x y z
N MET A 1 6.49 -26.36 11.56
CA MET A 1 6.26 -25.06 10.89
C MET A 1 7.53 -24.23 11.05
N PRO A 2 8.06 -23.61 9.98
CA PRO A 2 9.16 -22.66 10.13
C PRO A 2 8.72 -21.47 10.99
N GLU A 3 9.68 -20.85 11.67
CA GLU A 3 9.44 -19.68 12.50
C GLU A 3 8.93 -18.50 11.64
N ASN A 4 7.90 -17.80 12.10
CA ASN A 4 7.32 -16.66 11.38
C ASN A 4 7.58 -15.35 12.15
N ARG A 5 8.42 -14.48 11.59
CA ARG A 5 8.77 -13.16 12.15
C ARG A 5 8.21 -11.99 11.34
N ALA A 6 7.16 -12.21 10.55
CA ALA A 6 6.61 -11.21 9.64
C ALA A 6 6.14 -9.93 10.35
N LEU A 7 5.43 -10.07 11.49
CA LEU A 7 4.98 -8.93 12.30
C LEU A 7 6.17 -8.06 12.71
N SER A 8 7.25 -8.71 13.14
CA SER A 8 8.45 -8.02 13.59
C SER A 8 9.20 -7.31 12.49
N GLY A 9 9.29 -7.93 11.31
CA GLY A 9 9.85 -7.30 10.12
C GLY A 9 9.05 -6.07 9.71
N LEU A 10 7.71 -6.17 9.69
CA LEU A 10 6.84 -5.07 9.28
C LEU A 10 6.90 -3.90 10.27
N CYS A 11 6.79 -4.17 11.57
CA CYS A 11 6.88 -3.14 12.61
C CYS A 11 8.24 -2.43 12.58
N SER A 12 9.32 -3.16 12.32
CA SER A 12 10.67 -2.57 12.20
C SER A 12 10.76 -1.62 11.00
N GLY A 13 10.18 -1.97 9.85
CA GLY A 13 10.12 -1.06 8.70
C GLY A 13 9.28 0.20 8.94
N ILE A 14 8.19 0.09 9.68
CA ILE A 14 7.38 1.25 10.08
C ILE A 14 8.17 2.16 11.03
N ILE A 15 8.87 1.60 12.02
CA ILE A 15 9.73 2.36 12.95
C ILE A 15 10.87 3.05 12.19
N GLU A 16 11.52 2.35 11.26
CA GLU A 16 12.58 2.94 10.44
C GLU A 16 12.07 4.11 9.58
N ALA A 17 10.87 3.97 8.98
CA ALA A 17 10.23 5.07 8.26
C ALA A 17 9.93 6.27 9.18
N TYR A 18 9.48 6.02 10.41
CA TYR A 18 9.27 7.06 11.41
C TYR A 18 10.58 7.81 11.73
N ASP A 19 11.67 7.07 11.95
CA ASP A 19 12.99 7.64 12.25
C ASP A 19 13.54 8.48 11.10
N LEU A 20 13.35 8.00 9.86
CA LEU A 20 13.73 8.73 8.65
C LEU A 20 12.94 10.04 8.48
N PHE A 21 11.71 10.11 8.98
CA PHE A 21 10.93 11.35 8.98
C PHE A 21 11.55 12.41 9.92
N GLY A 22 12.18 11.99 11.02
CA GLY A 22 13.09 12.82 11.81
C GLY A 22 12.41 13.87 12.71
N VAL A 23 11.12 13.72 13.03
CA VAL A 23 10.39 14.61 13.95
C VAL A 23 9.99 13.83 15.21
N PRO A 24 10.65 14.04 16.37
CA PRO A 24 10.44 13.23 17.57
C PRO A 24 9.03 13.27 18.17
N SER A 25 8.28 14.36 17.94
CA SER A 25 6.90 14.51 18.43
C SER A 25 5.86 14.10 17.38
N ALA A 26 6.29 13.48 16.28
CA ALA A 26 5.37 13.03 15.26
C ALA A 26 4.68 11.73 15.68
N ILE A 27 3.61 11.39 14.97
CA ILE A 27 2.80 10.20 15.22
C ILE A 27 2.75 9.30 13.99
N ILE A 28 2.35 8.06 14.20
CA ILE A 28 1.97 7.13 13.13
C ILE A 28 0.45 7.09 13.04
N LEU A 29 -0.08 7.21 11.83
CA LEU A 29 -1.51 7.16 11.54
C LEU A 29 -1.86 5.88 10.81
N PHE A 30 -2.70 5.04 11.41
CA PHE A 30 -3.29 3.87 10.80
C PHE A 30 -4.63 4.25 10.18
N VAL A 31 -4.74 4.09 8.85
CA VAL A 31 -6.00 4.28 8.13
C VAL A 31 -6.79 2.97 8.19
N VAL A 32 -7.94 2.97 8.84
CA VAL A 32 -8.69 1.75 9.16
C VAL A 32 -10.12 1.82 8.63
N GLU A 33 -10.78 0.66 8.58
CA GLU A 33 -12.20 0.56 8.28
C GLU A 33 -13.04 0.93 9.51
N GLU A 34 -14.28 1.37 9.29
CA GLU A 34 -15.22 1.72 10.36
C GLU A 34 -15.55 0.49 11.23
N ILE A 35 -15.73 -0.68 10.59
CA ILE A 35 -15.88 -1.97 11.27
C ILE A 35 -14.74 -2.88 10.79
N SER A 36 -13.73 -3.08 11.64
CA SER A 36 -12.62 -3.96 11.33
C SER A 36 -12.85 -5.37 11.88
N TYR A 37 -13.14 -6.34 11.00
CA TYR A 37 -13.23 -7.76 11.38
C TYR A 37 -11.87 -8.38 11.76
N ASN A 38 -10.76 -7.75 11.35
CA ASN A 38 -9.40 -8.22 11.63
C ASN A 38 -8.64 -7.31 12.61
N ILE A 39 -9.35 -6.79 13.62
CA ILE A 39 -8.78 -5.85 14.61
C ILE A 39 -7.65 -6.47 15.43
N CYS A 40 -7.71 -7.79 15.69
CA CYS A 40 -6.69 -8.47 16.49
C CYS A 40 -5.31 -8.39 15.82
N ASP A 41 -5.23 -8.66 14.51
CA ASP A 41 -3.99 -8.52 13.74
C ASP A 41 -3.46 -7.07 13.77
N GLN A 42 -4.32 -6.07 13.63
CA GLN A 42 -3.89 -4.67 13.64
C GLN A 42 -3.37 -4.22 15.01
N ARG A 43 -4.01 -4.67 16.10
CA ARG A 43 -3.57 -4.36 17.46
C ARG A 43 -2.21 -4.98 17.78
N PHE A 44 -1.89 -6.15 17.24
CA PHE A 44 -0.55 -6.74 17.40
C PHE A 44 0.56 -5.85 16.85
N HIS A 45 0.32 -5.12 15.75
CA HIS A 45 1.30 -4.16 15.23
C HIS A 45 1.48 -2.99 16.20
N GLU A 46 0.39 -2.49 16.78
CA GLU A 46 0.44 -1.40 17.76
C GLU A 46 1.21 -1.81 19.01
N PHE A 47 0.94 -3.01 19.53
CA PHE A 47 1.65 -3.55 20.69
C PHE A 47 3.13 -3.74 20.40
N GLU A 48 3.50 -4.38 19.28
CA GLU A 48 4.90 -4.59 18.97
C GLU A 48 5.67 -3.28 18.76
N ILE A 49 5.07 -2.29 18.08
CA ILE A 49 5.69 -0.96 17.95
C ILE A 49 5.83 -0.31 19.32
N SER A 50 4.81 -0.36 20.17
CA SER A 50 4.84 0.24 21.52
C SER A 50 5.85 -0.46 22.44
N GLU A 51 6.04 -1.77 22.32
CA GLU A 51 7.05 -2.52 23.07
C GLU A 51 8.47 -2.14 22.66
N LYS A 52 8.71 -1.94 21.36
CA LYS A 52 10.02 -1.53 20.83
C LYS A 52 10.30 -0.05 21.02
N ARG A 53 9.26 0.78 20.92
CA ARG A 53 9.30 2.25 20.86
C ARG A 53 8.09 2.86 21.56
N PRO A 54 8.06 2.84 22.90
CA PRO A 54 6.91 3.30 23.68
C PRO A 54 6.62 4.80 23.55
N GLU A 55 7.57 5.59 23.04
CA GLU A 55 7.41 7.02 22.76
C GLU A 55 6.64 7.31 21.46
N ILE A 56 6.53 6.33 20.55
CA ILE A 56 5.82 6.53 19.29
C ILE A 56 4.33 6.35 19.53
N MET A 57 3.58 7.42 19.32
CA MET A 57 2.12 7.39 19.43
C MET A 57 1.48 6.93 18.12
N ILE A 58 0.54 5.99 18.21
CA ILE A 58 -0.21 5.46 17.07
C ILE A 58 -1.67 5.89 17.18
N TYR A 59 -2.16 6.52 16.11
CA TYR A 59 -3.54 6.95 15.97
C TYR A 59 -4.24 6.08 14.94
N ARG A 60 -5.51 5.76 15.17
CA ARG A 60 -6.36 5.04 14.22
C ARG A 60 -7.44 5.99 13.76
N ARG A 61 -7.59 6.14 12.44
CA ARG A 61 -8.65 6.94 11.84
C ARG A 61 -9.20 6.30 10.57
N THR A 62 -10.48 6.47 10.33
CA THR A 62 -11.10 6.21 9.03
C THR A 62 -10.75 7.32 8.05
N LEU A 63 -10.96 7.10 6.74
CA LEU A 63 -10.77 8.16 5.75
C LEU A 63 -11.70 9.37 5.99
N THR A 64 -12.90 9.14 6.51
CA THR A 64 -13.85 10.19 6.87
C THR A 64 -13.33 11.03 8.04
N GLU A 65 -12.84 10.39 9.11
CA GLU A 65 -12.26 11.14 10.24
C GLU A 65 -10.97 11.86 9.82
N ILE A 66 -10.16 11.28 8.93
CA ILE A 66 -9.00 11.98 8.35
C ILE A 66 -9.45 13.24 7.61
N TYR A 67 -10.55 13.18 6.85
CA TYR A 67 -11.09 14.36 6.18
C TYR A 67 -11.44 15.46 7.17
N GLU A 68 -12.06 15.09 8.30
CA GLU A 68 -12.61 16.02 9.30
C GLU A 68 -11.56 16.58 10.27
N GLU A 69 -10.61 15.75 10.69
CA GLU A 69 -9.70 16.07 11.81
C GLU A 69 -8.29 16.47 11.37
N THR A 70 -7.93 16.21 10.10
CA THR A 70 -6.58 16.54 9.62
C THR A 70 -6.53 17.82 8.80
N THR A 71 -5.40 18.52 8.91
CA THR A 71 -5.09 19.69 8.08
C THR A 71 -3.68 19.58 7.50
N LEU A 72 -3.41 20.34 6.44
CA LEU A 72 -2.05 20.54 5.95
C LEU A 72 -1.56 21.92 6.39
N ASN A 73 -0.38 21.97 7.02
CA ASN A 73 0.27 23.24 7.31
C ASN A 73 1.03 23.78 6.09
N ASP A 74 1.63 24.97 6.23
CA ASP A 74 2.39 25.65 5.16
C ASP A 74 3.59 24.84 4.65
N LYS A 75 4.11 23.91 5.47
CA LYS A 75 5.20 22.99 5.12
C LYS A 75 4.70 21.68 4.50
N LYS A 76 3.41 21.57 4.18
CA LYS A 76 2.74 20.36 3.69
C LYS A 76 2.85 19.18 4.67
N GLN A 77 3.01 19.43 5.97
CA GLN A 77 2.92 18.39 6.98
C GLN A 77 1.45 18.14 7.28
N LEU A 78 1.08 16.86 7.38
CA LEU A 78 -0.25 16.46 7.81
C LEU A 78 -0.32 16.59 9.33
N ILE A 79 -1.30 17.34 9.83
CA ILE A 79 -1.48 17.60 11.25
C ILE A 79 -2.76 16.92 11.73
N LEU A 80 -2.68 16.19 12.84
CA LEU A 80 -3.80 15.55 13.54
C LEU A 80 -3.64 15.81 15.04
N ASP A 81 -4.67 16.37 15.70
CA ASP A 81 -4.65 16.71 17.13
C ASP A 81 -3.40 17.49 17.56
N GLY A 82 -2.95 18.42 16.72
CA GLY A 82 -1.74 19.24 16.95
C GLY A 82 -0.41 18.53 16.70
N HIS A 83 -0.42 17.23 16.38
CA HIS A 83 0.77 16.45 16.08
C HIS A 83 1.02 16.34 14.57
N THR A 84 2.28 16.32 14.18
CA THR A 84 2.66 16.00 12.79
C THR A 84 2.57 14.50 12.57
N VAL A 85 2.01 14.07 11.45
CA VAL A 85 1.98 12.66 11.05
C VAL A 85 3.25 12.33 10.27
N ALA A 86 4.06 11.39 10.78
CA ALA A 86 5.28 10.92 10.13
C ALA A 86 4.99 9.83 9.10
N VAL A 87 4.18 8.83 9.48
CA VAL A 87 3.87 7.67 8.65
C VAL A 87 2.36 7.47 8.59
N VAL A 88 1.83 7.26 7.38
CA VAL A 88 0.45 6.83 7.17
C VAL A 88 0.46 5.39 6.68
N TYR A 89 -0.06 4.49 7.51
CA TYR A 89 -0.16 3.07 7.22
C TYR A 89 -1.59 2.70 6.85
N TYR A 90 -1.80 2.28 5.60
CA TYR A 90 -3.13 1.94 5.10
C TYR A 90 -3.50 0.49 5.43
N ARG A 91 -4.56 0.33 6.21
CA ARG A 91 -5.33 -0.91 6.40
C ARG A 91 -6.76 -0.79 5.85
N SER A 92 -7.01 0.26 5.07
CA SER A 92 -8.23 0.59 4.34
C SER A 92 -7.86 1.43 3.11
N GLY A 93 -8.80 1.68 2.21
CA GLY A 93 -8.61 2.47 0.99
C GLY A 93 -8.12 1.68 -0.23
N TYR A 94 -8.28 0.36 -0.23
CA TYR A 94 -7.95 -0.55 -1.32
C TYR A 94 -9.18 -0.98 -2.16
N GLU A 95 -10.40 -0.71 -1.69
CA GLU A 95 -11.65 -1.01 -2.38
C GLU A 95 -12.53 0.23 -2.59
N PRO A 96 -13.32 0.32 -3.67
CA PRO A 96 -14.22 1.45 -3.91
C PRO A 96 -15.24 1.69 -2.79
N ALA A 97 -15.72 0.62 -2.13
CA ALA A 97 -16.70 0.72 -1.04
C ALA A 97 -16.18 1.50 0.18
N GLN A 98 -14.85 1.61 0.33
CA GLN A 98 -14.20 2.39 1.39
C GLN A 98 -14.13 3.90 1.06
N TYR A 99 -14.66 4.32 -0.09
CA TYR A 99 -14.78 5.71 -0.52
C TYR A 99 -16.25 6.04 -0.85
N PRO A 100 -17.15 6.04 0.15
CA PRO A 100 -18.59 6.24 -0.08
C PRO A 100 -18.93 7.65 -0.58
N SER A 101 -18.05 8.64 -0.38
CA SER A 101 -18.26 10.01 -0.80
C SER A 101 -16.97 10.69 -1.30
N THR A 102 -17.06 11.94 -1.73
CA THR A 102 -15.88 12.74 -2.11
C THR A 102 -14.97 13.05 -0.92
N ARG A 103 -15.47 13.00 0.32
CA ARG A 103 -14.68 13.30 1.52
C ARG A 103 -13.50 12.36 1.68
N GLU A 104 -13.71 11.07 1.46
CA GLU A 104 -12.66 10.05 1.59
C GLU A 104 -11.62 10.20 0.47
N TRP A 105 -12.06 10.59 -0.73
CA TRP A 105 -11.16 10.93 -1.84
C TRP A 105 -10.31 12.17 -1.53
N ASP A 106 -10.92 13.21 -0.96
CA ASP A 106 -10.23 14.43 -0.57
C ASP A 106 -9.24 14.19 0.58
N ALA A 107 -9.61 13.34 1.55
CA ALA A 107 -8.69 12.87 2.60
C ALA A 107 -7.50 12.12 1.99
N ARG A 108 -7.76 11.17 1.09
CA ARG A 108 -6.69 10.41 0.42
C ARG A 108 -5.75 11.34 -0.34
N LEU A 109 -6.30 12.29 -1.09
CA LEU A 109 -5.51 13.29 -1.81
C LEU A 109 -4.69 14.18 -0.87
N ARG A 110 -5.27 14.60 0.26
CA ARG A 110 -4.59 15.40 1.28
C ARG A 110 -3.40 14.65 1.87
N VAL A 111 -3.58 13.37 2.22
CA VAL A 111 -2.51 12.51 2.72
C VAL A 111 -1.40 12.36 1.66
N GLU A 112 -1.75 12.08 0.41
CA GLU A 112 -0.74 11.90 -0.65
C GLU A 112 0.06 13.17 -0.94
N ARG A 113 -0.58 14.35 -0.83
CA ARG A 113 0.08 15.66 -0.95
C ARG A 113 0.94 16.05 0.24
N SER A 114 0.81 15.33 1.36
CA SER A 114 1.59 15.59 2.57
C SER A 114 3.01 15.03 2.48
N THR A 115 3.86 15.54 3.36
CA THR A 115 5.23 15.06 3.56
C THR A 115 5.32 13.75 4.33
N ALA A 116 4.21 13.25 4.90
CA ALA A 116 4.20 11.96 5.58
C ALA A 116 4.68 10.85 4.62
N ILE A 117 5.31 9.81 5.16
CA ILE A 117 5.67 8.60 4.42
C ILE A 117 4.43 7.72 4.33
N LYS A 118 4.06 7.29 3.12
CA LYS A 118 2.85 6.49 2.88
C LYS A 118 3.22 5.02 2.72
N CYS A 119 2.49 4.15 3.40
CA CYS A 119 2.60 2.70 3.29
C CYS A 119 1.23 2.09 2.94
N PRO A 120 0.91 1.87 1.66
CA PRO A 120 1.65 2.31 0.47
C PRO A 120 1.29 3.74 0.02
N SER A 121 2.17 4.37 -0.75
CA SER A 121 1.81 5.54 -1.57
C SER A 121 0.87 5.14 -2.72
N ILE A 122 0.20 6.12 -3.33
CA ILE A 122 -0.69 5.85 -4.48
C ILE A 122 0.03 5.15 -5.65
N HIS A 123 1.30 5.49 -5.91
CA HIS A 123 2.11 4.83 -6.93
C HIS A 123 2.34 3.35 -6.62
N TYR A 124 2.65 3.03 -5.36
CA TYR A 124 2.84 1.66 -4.92
C TYR A 124 1.55 0.85 -4.97
N GLN A 125 0.41 1.46 -4.60
CA GLN A 125 -0.90 0.81 -4.72
C GLN A 125 -1.21 0.46 -6.18
N LEU A 126 -0.97 1.38 -7.11
CA LEU A 126 -1.22 1.16 -8.54
C LEU A 126 -0.25 0.14 -9.17
N ALA A 127 1.01 0.11 -8.71
CA ALA A 127 2.00 -0.87 -9.16
C ALA A 127 1.60 -2.33 -8.83
N GLY A 128 0.79 -2.53 -7.79
CA GLY A 128 0.28 -3.85 -7.40
C GLY A 128 -0.93 -4.36 -8.20
N THR A 129 -1.40 -3.60 -9.21
CA THR A 129 -2.59 -3.98 -9.98
C THR A 129 -2.33 -5.15 -10.93
N LYS A 130 -3.38 -5.92 -11.24
CA LYS A 130 -3.28 -7.06 -12.19
C LYS A 130 -2.86 -6.63 -13.60
N LYS A 131 -3.24 -5.43 -14.03
CA LYS A 131 -2.79 -4.89 -15.33
C LYS A 131 -1.28 -4.63 -15.33
N VAL A 132 -0.72 -4.09 -14.25
CA VAL A 132 0.75 -3.93 -14.14
C VAL A 132 1.44 -5.29 -14.08
N GLN A 133 0.89 -6.26 -13.33
CA GLN A 133 1.41 -7.64 -13.32
C GLN A 133 1.47 -8.25 -14.73
N GLN A 134 0.38 -8.11 -15.50
CA GLN A 134 0.32 -8.58 -16.90
C GLN A 134 1.33 -7.83 -17.79
N ALA A 135 1.45 -6.52 -17.65
CA ALA A 135 2.39 -5.72 -18.43
C ALA A 135 3.85 -6.07 -18.13
N LEU A 136 4.19 -6.37 -16.86
CA LEU A 136 5.55 -6.79 -16.46
C LEU A 136 5.94 -8.14 -17.06
N ALA A 137 4.98 -9.00 -17.38
CA ALA A 137 5.22 -10.30 -18.00
C ALA A 137 5.54 -10.21 -19.50
N ALA A 138 5.31 -9.05 -20.14
CA ALA A 138 5.65 -8.87 -21.55
C ALA A 138 7.16 -8.94 -21.79
N PRO A 139 7.61 -9.53 -22.91
CA PRO A 139 9.03 -9.66 -23.23
C PRO A 139 9.78 -8.33 -23.17
N GLY A 140 10.93 -8.31 -22.49
CA GLY A 140 11.80 -7.13 -22.40
C GLY A 140 11.32 -6.02 -21.47
N VAL A 141 10.15 -6.13 -20.82
CA VAL A 141 9.66 -5.11 -19.88
C VAL A 141 10.36 -5.23 -18.53
N LEU A 142 10.49 -6.44 -17.99
CA LEU A 142 11.10 -6.68 -16.69
C LEU A 142 12.57 -6.22 -16.65
N GLU A 143 13.31 -6.40 -17.75
CA GLU A 143 14.69 -5.95 -17.92
C GLU A 143 14.85 -4.43 -17.78
N LYS A 144 13.81 -3.64 -18.08
CA LYS A 144 13.86 -2.18 -17.92
C LYS A 144 13.92 -1.75 -16.45
N PHE A 145 13.45 -2.61 -15.53
CA PHE A 145 13.41 -2.32 -14.09
C PHE A 145 14.50 -3.05 -13.30
N MET A 146 14.81 -4.29 -13.68
CA MET A 146 15.78 -5.13 -12.96
C MET A 146 17.12 -5.30 -13.68
N GLY A 147 17.24 -4.81 -14.90
CA GLY A 147 18.36 -5.12 -15.80
C GLY A 147 18.28 -6.55 -16.35
N ALA A 148 19.23 -6.90 -17.22
CA ALA A 148 19.40 -8.27 -17.69
C ALA A 148 20.25 -9.08 -16.69
N GLY A 149 19.84 -10.30 -16.36
CA GLY A 149 20.63 -11.17 -15.49
C GLY A 149 19.84 -12.32 -14.86
N ALA A 150 20.55 -13.12 -14.06
CA ALA A 150 19.98 -14.31 -13.41
C ALA A 150 18.82 -14.00 -12.46
N ALA A 151 18.83 -12.82 -11.81
CA ALA A 151 17.72 -12.41 -10.95
C ALA A 151 16.42 -12.17 -11.74
N THR A 152 16.53 -11.47 -12.87
CA THR A 152 15.42 -11.25 -13.82
C THR A 152 14.88 -12.56 -14.38
N GLY A 153 15.76 -13.51 -14.69
CA GLY A 153 15.37 -14.87 -15.10
C GLY A 153 14.53 -15.58 -14.03
N ARG A 154 14.99 -15.59 -12.76
CA ARG A 154 14.24 -16.23 -11.66
C ARG A 154 12.87 -15.60 -11.41
N VAL A 155 12.73 -14.28 -11.58
CA VAL A 155 11.42 -13.61 -11.46
C VAL A 155 10.52 -13.95 -12.66
N ARG A 156 11.09 -14.12 -13.85
CA ARG A 156 10.33 -14.58 -15.02
C ARG A 156 9.84 -16.02 -14.85
N ASP A 157 10.65 -16.89 -14.23
CA ASP A 157 10.32 -18.31 -14.04
C ASP A 157 9.10 -18.54 -13.12
N ILE A 158 8.73 -17.56 -12.29
CA ILE A 158 7.53 -17.62 -11.45
C ILE A 158 6.27 -17.06 -12.14
N PHE A 159 6.40 -16.46 -13.32
CA PHE A 159 5.24 -15.94 -14.06
C PHE A 159 4.52 -17.08 -14.79
N THR A 160 3.19 -17.04 -14.73
CA THR A 160 2.32 -17.86 -15.58
C THR A 160 1.91 -17.08 -16.83
N GLY A 161 1.15 -17.71 -17.73
CA GLY A 161 0.54 -17.04 -18.87
C GLY A 161 -0.40 -15.92 -18.40
N LEU A 162 -0.05 -14.68 -18.71
CA LEU A 162 -0.83 -13.49 -18.38
C LEU A 162 -1.17 -12.76 -19.68
N TYR A 163 -2.44 -12.78 -20.04
CA TYR A 163 -2.93 -12.24 -21.30
C TYR A 163 -3.86 -11.05 -21.05
N SER A 164 -3.87 -10.11 -21.98
CA SER A 164 -4.82 -9.00 -21.96
C SER A 164 -6.09 -9.36 -22.73
N LEU A 165 -7.20 -8.68 -22.44
CA LEU A 165 -8.45 -8.74 -23.22
C LEU A 165 -8.73 -7.39 -23.89
N ASP A 166 -7.66 -6.65 -24.21
CA ASP A 166 -7.77 -5.38 -24.92
C ASP A 166 -8.27 -5.63 -26.35
N PHE A 167 -8.89 -4.62 -26.98
CA PHE A 167 -9.37 -4.71 -28.36
C PHE A 167 -8.22 -4.57 -29.37
N ASP A 168 -7.28 -5.51 -29.31
CA ASP A 168 -6.12 -5.64 -30.20
C ASP A 168 -5.87 -7.13 -30.56
N GLU A 169 -4.91 -7.38 -31.46
CA GLU A 169 -4.59 -8.74 -31.91
C GLU A 169 -4.20 -9.70 -30.76
N ASN A 170 -3.61 -9.18 -29.67
CA ASN A 170 -3.20 -10.00 -28.54
C ASN A 170 -4.43 -10.38 -27.69
N GLY A 171 -5.38 -9.46 -27.53
CA GLY A 171 -6.64 -9.73 -26.86
C GLY A 171 -7.55 -10.67 -27.64
N GLU A 172 -7.63 -10.53 -28.97
CA GLU A 172 -8.37 -11.47 -29.83
C GLU A 172 -7.82 -12.89 -29.70
N ARG A 173 -6.49 -13.06 -29.75
CA ARG A 173 -5.85 -14.38 -29.52
C ARG A 173 -6.12 -14.92 -28.12
N ALA A 174 -6.11 -14.07 -27.11
CA ALA A 174 -6.39 -14.51 -25.74
C ALA A 174 -7.84 -14.99 -25.58
N VAL A 175 -8.79 -14.33 -26.24
CA VAL A 175 -10.20 -14.75 -26.30
C VAL A 175 -10.33 -16.09 -27.03
N ASP A 176 -9.70 -16.24 -28.19
CA ASP A 176 -9.73 -17.50 -28.95
C ASP A 176 -9.16 -18.66 -28.14
N MET A 177 -8.03 -18.43 -27.44
CA MET A 177 -7.44 -19.42 -26.53
C MET A 177 -8.39 -19.82 -25.41
N ALA A 178 -9.03 -18.84 -24.76
CA ALA A 178 -9.96 -19.08 -23.67
C ALA A 178 -11.24 -19.80 -24.12
N LEU A 179 -11.73 -19.53 -25.35
CA LEU A 179 -12.90 -20.20 -25.92
C LEU A 179 -12.58 -21.63 -26.38
N ALA A 180 -11.36 -21.87 -26.84
CA ALA A 180 -10.93 -23.19 -27.30
C ALA A 180 -10.67 -24.18 -26.14
N ASP A 181 -10.23 -23.69 -24.98
CA ASP A 181 -9.94 -24.50 -23.81
C ASP A 181 -10.14 -23.69 -22.51
N THR A 182 -11.32 -23.80 -21.92
CA THR A 182 -11.71 -23.04 -20.72
C THR A 182 -11.13 -23.59 -19.42
N GLU A 183 -10.55 -24.80 -19.42
CA GLU A 183 -9.99 -25.46 -18.23
C GLU A 183 -8.51 -25.11 -17.99
N ARG A 184 -7.90 -24.34 -18.91
CA ARG A 184 -6.47 -24.02 -18.92
C ARG A 184 -6.17 -22.57 -18.60
#